data_AF-A0A3P1Z993-F1
#
_entry.id   AF-A0A3P1Z993-F1
#
_cell.length_a   1.000
_cell.length_b   1.000
_cell.length_c   1.000
_cell.angle_alpha   90.00
_cell.angle_beta   90.00
_cell.angle_gamma   90.00
#
_symmetry.space_group_name_H-M   'P 1'
#
loop_
_entity.id
_entity.type
_entity.pdbx_description
1 polymer ?
#
loop_
_entity_poly.entity_id
_entity_poly.type
_entity_poly.pdbx_seq_one_letter_code
_entity_poly.pdbx_strand_id
1 'polypeptide(L)'
;MENNPAEKFGFLNLMVFVLSIYVLGALIVDTAFDLSPETSRLLNYIDMAICAFFFIEFCIRFHQADDKLKFMRWGVIDLVSCIPMINYLRLGRIFRLVRLVRILRAFHTTQQFLTYVFQNKVQGSFHSASVLAVLLIVFSSVAILQVETAPNSNIQTAEDAVWWAFVTITTVGYGDKYPVTTEGRVIALFLMVSGVGLFGTFTAYIASIFVSDNQKNKSAE
;
A
#
# COMPACT_ATOMS: atom_id res chain seq x y z
N MET A 1 25.62 12.54 8.36
CA MET A 1 24.82 11.43 7.82
C MET A 1 23.80 12.06 6.89
N GLU A 2 24.18 12.18 5.63
CA GLU A 2 23.44 12.91 4.60
C GLU A 2 22.27 12.02 4.16
N ASN A 3 21.05 12.46 4.44
CA ASN A 3 19.81 11.81 4.02
C ASN A 3 19.78 11.77 2.49
N ASN A 4 20.21 10.67 1.88
CA ASN A 4 20.16 10.51 0.44
C ASN A 4 18.69 10.29 0.02
N PRO A 5 18.06 11.21 -0.74
CA PRO A 5 16.66 11.08 -1.14
C PRO A 5 16.36 9.75 -1.85
N ALA A 6 17.38 9.16 -2.51
CA ALA A 6 17.27 7.88 -3.22
C ALA A 6 16.82 6.69 -2.33
N GLU A 7 17.20 6.64 -1.04
CA GLU A 7 16.80 5.54 -0.14
C GLU A 7 15.32 5.60 0.26
N LYS A 8 14.77 6.81 0.44
CA LYS A 8 13.35 7.02 0.79
C LYS A 8 12.40 6.57 -0.32
N PHE A 9 12.77 6.84 -1.58
CA PHE A 9 12.00 6.39 -2.74
C PHE A 9 12.06 4.88 -2.90
N GLY A 10 13.14 4.26 -2.43
CA GLY A 10 13.32 2.82 -2.39
C GLY A 10 12.09 2.07 -1.84
N PHE A 11 11.88 2.27 -0.56
CA PHE A 11 10.97 1.41 0.20
C PHE A 11 9.48 1.65 -0.10
N LEU A 12 9.10 2.91 -0.36
CA LEU A 12 7.75 3.25 -0.81
C LEU A 12 7.43 2.59 -2.16
N ASN A 13 8.38 2.56 -3.09
CA ASN A 13 8.19 1.90 -4.38
C ASN A 13 7.98 0.38 -4.24
N LEU A 14 8.67 -0.27 -3.29
CA LEU A 14 8.44 -1.70 -2.98
C LEU A 14 7.03 -1.94 -2.44
N MET A 15 6.55 -1.11 -1.51
CA MET A 15 5.18 -1.20 -1.01
C MET A 15 4.18 -1.08 -2.16
N VAL A 16 4.33 -0.03 -2.96
CA VAL A 16 3.39 0.24 -4.04
C VAL A 16 3.48 -0.86 -5.10
N PHE A 17 4.63 -1.47 -5.33
CA PHE A 17 4.79 -2.64 -6.18
C PHE A 17 4.02 -3.86 -5.64
N VAL A 18 4.20 -4.21 -4.37
CA VAL A 18 3.48 -5.34 -3.74
C VAL A 18 1.98 -5.10 -3.77
N LEU A 19 1.54 -3.89 -3.41
CA LEU A 19 0.13 -3.47 -3.51
C LEU A 19 -0.39 -3.54 -4.94
N SER A 20 0.40 -3.09 -5.92
CA SER A 20 0.00 -3.13 -7.34
C SER A 20 -0.19 -4.56 -7.83
N ILE A 21 0.71 -5.49 -7.47
CA ILE A 21 0.57 -6.91 -7.81
C ILE A 21 -0.65 -7.50 -7.12
N TYR A 22 -0.83 -7.22 -5.83
CA TYR A 22 -1.96 -7.71 -5.06
C TYR A 22 -3.30 -7.22 -5.64
N VAL A 23 -3.44 -5.91 -5.86
CA VAL A 23 -4.66 -5.30 -6.42
C VAL A 23 -4.92 -5.85 -7.82
N LEU A 24 -3.87 -6.00 -8.65
CA LEU A 24 -4.02 -6.58 -9.99
C LEU A 24 -4.51 -8.03 -9.93
N GLY A 25 -3.92 -8.86 -9.06
CA GLY A 25 -4.37 -10.24 -8.84
C GLY A 25 -5.82 -10.29 -8.34
N ALA A 26 -6.16 -9.46 -7.36
CA ALA A 26 -7.50 -9.36 -6.80
C ALA A 26 -8.53 -8.91 -7.85
N LEU A 27 -8.19 -7.96 -8.72
CA LEU A 27 -9.04 -7.52 -9.83
C LEU A 27 -9.20 -8.59 -10.94
N ILE A 28 -8.20 -9.44 -11.14
CA ILE A 28 -8.33 -10.61 -12.04
C ILE A 28 -9.33 -11.60 -11.42
N VAL A 29 -9.19 -11.90 -10.13
CA VAL A 29 -10.11 -12.78 -9.38
C VAL A 29 -11.52 -12.21 -9.40
N ASP A 30 -11.70 -10.92 -9.14
CA ASP A 30 -12.98 -10.19 -9.23
C ASP A 30 -13.67 -10.42 -10.58
N THR A 31 -12.92 -10.41 -11.67
CA THR A 31 -13.46 -10.63 -13.02
C THR A 31 -13.71 -12.09 -13.37
N ALA A 32 -13.09 -13.03 -12.66
CA ALA A 32 -13.26 -14.46 -12.88
C ALA A 32 -14.34 -15.08 -11.97
N PHE A 33 -14.57 -14.51 -10.79
CA PHE A 33 -15.38 -15.11 -9.73
C PHE A 33 -16.51 -14.21 -9.20
N ASP A 34 -16.76 -13.04 -9.80
CA ASP A 34 -17.79 -12.06 -9.39
C ASP A 34 -17.78 -11.84 -7.86
N LEU A 35 -16.73 -11.19 -7.35
CA LEU A 35 -16.64 -10.89 -5.91
C LEU A 35 -17.77 -9.96 -5.46
N SER A 36 -17.98 -9.91 -4.14
CA SER A 36 -18.92 -8.98 -3.51
C SER A 36 -18.72 -7.54 -4.01
N PRO A 37 -19.79 -6.79 -4.35
CA PRO A 37 -19.69 -5.42 -4.86
C PRO A 37 -18.87 -4.48 -3.97
N GLU A 38 -18.88 -4.71 -2.66
CA GLU A 38 -18.14 -3.92 -1.68
C GLU A 38 -16.63 -4.23 -1.72
N THR A 39 -16.25 -5.48 -2.02
CA THR A 39 -14.86 -5.83 -2.28
C THR A 39 -14.36 -5.18 -3.58
N SER A 40 -15.14 -5.24 -4.66
CA SER A 40 -14.77 -4.58 -5.91
C SER A 40 -14.67 -3.06 -5.74
N ARG A 41 -15.54 -2.45 -4.91
CA ARG A 41 -15.44 -1.02 -4.56
C ARG A 41 -14.14 -0.71 -3.81
N LEU A 42 -13.80 -1.50 -2.79
CA LEU A 42 -12.55 -1.33 -2.04
C LEU A 42 -11.33 -1.46 -2.95
N LEU A 43 -11.28 -2.50 -3.80
CA LEU A 43 -10.18 -2.71 -4.75
C LEU A 43 -10.05 -1.53 -5.72
N ASN A 44 -11.16 -0.98 -6.21
CA ASN A 44 -11.14 0.19 -7.08
C ASN A 44 -10.64 1.45 -6.37
N TYR A 45 -10.99 1.68 -5.10
CA TYR A 45 -10.45 2.80 -4.33
C TYR A 45 -8.94 2.68 -4.13
N ILE A 46 -8.46 1.49 -3.78
CA ILE A 46 -7.03 1.23 -3.61
C ILE A 46 -6.31 1.42 -4.95
N ASP A 47 -6.86 0.90 -6.05
CA ASP A 47 -6.31 1.07 -7.39
C ASP A 47 -6.22 2.55 -7.79
N MET A 48 -7.27 3.32 -7.54
CA MET A 48 -7.31 4.75 -7.83
C MET A 48 -6.26 5.51 -7.01
N ALA A 49 -6.11 5.19 -5.73
CA ALA A 49 -5.09 5.80 -4.87
C ALA A 49 -3.67 5.51 -5.36
N ILE A 50 -3.39 4.25 -5.74
CA ILE A 50 -2.10 3.84 -6.32
C ILE A 50 -1.84 4.58 -7.63
N CYS A 51 -2.84 4.64 -8.53
CA CYS A 51 -2.72 5.36 -9.80
C CYS A 51 -2.45 6.85 -9.59
N ALA A 52 -3.16 7.49 -8.66
CA ALA A 52 -2.98 8.90 -8.34
C ALA A 52 -1.57 9.18 -7.78
N PHE A 53 -1.09 8.36 -6.85
CA PHE A 53 0.27 8.47 -6.30
C PHE A 53 1.32 8.45 -7.41
N PHE A 54 1.18 7.50 -8.33
CA PHE A 54 2.11 7.33 -9.43
C PHE A 54 2.00 8.42 -10.50
N PHE A 55 0.81 8.95 -10.73
CA PHE A 55 0.63 10.08 -11.61
C PHE A 55 1.36 11.31 -11.06
N ILE A 56 1.28 11.53 -9.74
CA ILE A 56 2.02 12.60 -9.07
C ILE A 56 3.53 12.39 -9.23
N GLU A 57 4.03 11.17 -9.02
CA GLU A 57 5.45 10.85 -9.22
C GLU A 57 5.90 11.11 -10.66
N PHE A 58 5.09 10.69 -11.63
CA PHE A 58 5.33 10.96 -13.05
C PHE A 58 5.39 12.46 -13.32
N CYS A 59 4.44 13.25 -12.81
CA CYS A 59 4.43 14.70 -12.96
C CYS A 59 5.71 15.32 -12.38
N ILE A 60 6.16 14.90 -11.19
CA ILE A 60 7.39 15.41 -10.59
C ILE A 60 8.60 15.10 -11.48
N ARG A 61 8.76 13.84 -11.91
CA ARG A 61 9.86 13.40 -12.78
C ARG A 61 9.84 14.12 -14.13
N PHE A 62 8.66 14.36 -14.68
CA PHE A 62 8.48 15.11 -15.92
C PHE A 62 8.90 16.58 -15.78
N HIS A 63 8.59 17.22 -14.65
CA HIS A 63 9.01 18.60 -14.38
C HIS A 63 10.52 18.73 -14.15
N GLN A 64 11.15 17.70 -13.57
CA GLN A 64 12.59 17.68 -13.29
C GLN A 64 13.45 17.25 -14.49
N ALA A 65 12.86 16.75 -15.57
CA ALA A 65 13.62 16.28 -16.73
C ALA A 65 14.15 17.45 -17.57
N ASP A 66 15.47 17.48 -17.80
CA ASP A 66 16.13 18.52 -18.62
C ASP A 66 15.65 18.54 -20.08
N ASP A 67 15.33 17.36 -20.65
CA ASP A 67 14.76 17.20 -22.00
C ASP A 67 13.43 16.44 -21.96
N LYS A 68 12.34 17.20 -22.03
CA LYS A 68 10.96 16.70 -21.95
C LYS A 68 10.60 15.77 -23.12
N LEU A 69 11.13 16.02 -24.32
CA LEU A 69 10.84 15.21 -25.52
C LEU A 69 11.52 13.85 -25.42
N LYS A 70 12.77 13.81 -24.95
CA LYS A 70 13.49 12.56 -24.70
C LYS A 70 12.86 11.77 -23.56
N PHE A 71 12.44 12.45 -22.49
CA PHE A 71 11.73 11.81 -21.38
C PHE A 71 10.39 11.20 -21.83
N MET A 72 9.60 11.93 -22.62
CA MET A 72 8.27 11.48 -23.02
C MET A 72 8.30 10.27 -23.96
N ARG A 73 9.37 10.04 -24.74
CA ARG A 73 9.53 8.81 -25.56
C ARG A 73 9.52 7.53 -24.71
N TRP A 74 9.99 7.58 -23.48
CA TRP A 74 9.95 6.46 -22.52
C TRP A 74 8.83 6.61 -21.50
N GLY A 75 8.45 7.85 -21.16
CA GLY A 75 7.41 8.18 -20.19
C GLY A 75 5.98 7.88 -20.63
N VAL A 76 5.72 7.57 -21.90
CA VAL A 76 4.37 7.15 -22.35
C VAL A 76 3.91 5.88 -21.62
N ILE A 77 4.82 4.95 -21.31
CA ILE A 77 4.46 3.71 -20.60
C ILE A 77 4.04 4.02 -19.16
N ASP A 78 4.77 4.91 -18.47
CA ASP A 78 4.43 5.36 -17.12
C ASP A 78 3.09 6.12 -17.12
N LEU A 79 2.87 7.00 -18.11
CA LEU A 79 1.63 7.78 -18.24
C LEU A 79 0.41 6.88 -18.51
N VAL A 80 0.53 5.93 -19.45
CA VAL A 80 -0.54 4.95 -19.76
C VAL A 80 -0.83 4.06 -18.54
N SER A 81 0.17 3.77 -17.72
CA SER A 81 0.02 3.00 -16.48
C SER A 81 -0.67 3.77 -15.35
N CYS A 82 -0.70 5.10 -15.41
CA CYS A 82 -1.32 5.96 -14.39
C CYS A 82 -2.79 6.26 -14.65
N ILE A 83 -3.34 5.87 -15.81
CA ILE A 83 -4.74 6.11 -16.13
C ILE A 83 -5.61 5.24 -15.20
N PRO A 84 -6.35 5.85 -14.25
CA PRO A 84 -7.28 5.11 -13.42
C PRO A 84 -8.34 4.52 -14.33
N MET A 85 -8.76 3.30 -14.06
CA MET A 85 -9.85 2.69 -14.80
C MET A 85 -11.14 3.41 -14.37
N ILE A 86 -11.47 4.51 -15.04
CA ILE A 86 -12.74 5.19 -14.84
C ILE A 86 -13.83 4.20 -15.29
N ASN A 87 -14.53 3.64 -14.31
CA ASN A 87 -15.57 2.61 -14.45
C ASN A 87 -16.75 2.98 -15.40
N TYR A 88 -16.74 4.16 -16.01
CA TYR A 88 -17.76 4.60 -16.96
C TYR A 88 -17.57 4.07 -18.38
N LEU A 89 -16.37 3.62 -18.76
CA LEU A 89 -16.16 3.04 -20.09
C LEU A 89 -16.50 1.55 -20.05
N ARG A 90 -17.80 1.27 -20.09
CA ARG A 90 -18.45 -0.03 -20.33
C ARG A 90 -18.14 -0.61 -21.73
N LEU A 91 -17.00 -0.27 -22.31
CA LEU A 91 -16.56 -0.69 -23.64
C LEU A 91 -15.76 -1.99 -23.51
N GLY A 92 -16.40 -3.07 -23.93
CA GLY A 92 -15.96 -4.44 -23.71
C GLY A 92 -14.60 -4.81 -24.31
N ARG A 93 -14.05 -5.91 -23.79
CA ARG A 93 -12.89 -6.70 -24.26
C ARG A 93 -11.53 -5.99 -24.36
N ILE A 94 -11.44 -4.80 -24.93
CA ILE A 94 -10.18 -4.08 -25.19
C ILE A 94 -9.58 -3.52 -23.90
N PHE A 95 -10.41 -3.01 -22.99
CA PHE A 95 -9.96 -2.52 -21.67
C PHE A 95 -9.45 -3.62 -20.74
N ARG A 96 -9.75 -4.91 -21.02
CA ARG A 96 -9.16 -6.03 -20.27
C ARG A 96 -7.65 -6.15 -20.52
N LEU A 97 -7.17 -5.71 -21.69
CA LEU A 97 -5.75 -5.70 -22.03
C LEU A 97 -4.99 -4.53 -21.38
N VAL A 98 -5.67 -3.41 -21.09
CA VAL A 98 -5.08 -2.27 -20.35
C VAL A 98 -4.66 -2.70 -18.94
N ARG A 99 -5.37 -3.66 -18.32
CA ARG A 99 -4.94 -4.27 -17.04
C ARG A 99 -3.60 -5.02 -17.16
N LEU A 100 -3.28 -5.61 -18.31
CA LEU A 100 -2.02 -6.33 -18.53
C LEU A 100 -0.84 -5.38 -18.76
N VAL A 101 -1.09 -4.18 -19.33
CA VAL A 101 -0.07 -3.12 -19.46
C VAL A 101 0.47 -2.70 -18.07
N ARG A 102 -0.33 -2.84 -17.01
CA ARG A 102 0.13 -2.62 -15.62
C ARG A 102 1.17 -3.64 -15.14
N ILE A 103 1.22 -4.86 -15.67
CA ILE A 103 2.26 -5.86 -15.35
C ILE A 103 3.62 -5.41 -15.91
N LEU A 104 3.63 -4.73 -17.06
CA LEU A 104 4.87 -4.20 -17.65
C LEU A 104 5.52 -3.15 -16.73
N ARG A 105 4.72 -2.40 -15.97
CA ARG A 105 5.20 -1.51 -14.91
C ARG A 105 5.92 -2.27 -13.81
N ALA A 106 5.33 -3.36 -13.33
CA ALA A 106 5.94 -4.22 -12.31
C ALA A 106 7.34 -4.69 -12.76
N PHE A 107 7.46 -5.12 -14.02
CA PHE A 107 8.73 -5.57 -14.59
C PHE A 107 9.79 -4.45 -14.70
N HIS A 108 9.41 -3.23 -15.09
CA HIS A 108 10.35 -2.11 -15.25
C HIS A 108 10.85 -1.56 -13.89
N THR A 109 9.97 -1.48 -12.89
CA THR A 109 10.34 -1.07 -11.52
C THR A 109 11.27 -2.07 -10.84
N THR A 110 11.27 -3.35 -11.25
CA THR A 110 12.04 -4.43 -10.63
C THR A 110 13.56 -4.32 -10.89
N GLN A 111 14.01 -3.71 -11.99
CA GLN A 111 15.44 -3.74 -12.38
C GLN A 111 16.37 -2.82 -11.56
N GLN A 112 15.85 -1.89 -10.77
CA GLN A 112 16.69 -0.97 -9.96
C GLN A 112 16.73 -1.32 -8.46
N PHE A 113 16.05 -2.40 -8.04
CA PHE A 113 15.59 -2.53 -6.66
C PHE A 113 16.19 -3.67 -5.83
N LEU A 114 16.67 -4.74 -6.46
CA LEU A 114 17.20 -5.91 -5.75
C LEU A 114 18.48 -5.63 -4.94
N THR A 115 19.19 -4.54 -5.25
CA THR A 115 20.46 -4.19 -4.61
C THR A 115 20.31 -3.30 -3.37
N TYR A 116 19.20 -2.57 -3.22
CA TYR A 116 18.99 -1.61 -2.10
C TYR A 116 18.31 -2.21 -0.86
N VAL A 117 17.51 -3.26 -1.03
CA VAL A 117 16.68 -3.85 0.04
C VAL A 117 17.51 -4.54 1.15
N PHE A 118 18.77 -4.87 0.89
CA PHE A 118 19.60 -5.64 1.83
C PHE A 118 20.63 -4.84 2.64
N GLN A 119 20.75 -3.51 2.49
CA GLN A 119 21.93 -2.81 3.04
C GLN A 119 21.76 -1.97 4.32
N ASN A 120 20.57 -1.46 4.72
CA ASN A 120 20.50 -0.55 5.89
C ASN A 120 19.62 -1.08 7.05
N LYS A 121 20.26 -1.61 8.10
CA LYS A 121 19.64 -2.37 9.21
C LYS A 121 18.98 -1.57 10.33
N VAL A 122 19.05 -0.23 10.39
CA VAL A 122 18.56 0.52 11.57
C VAL A 122 17.61 1.68 11.24
N GLN A 123 17.85 2.45 10.16
CA GLN A 123 16.87 3.44 9.68
C GLN A 123 15.75 2.82 8.83
N GLY A 124 15.95 1.60 8.34
CA GLY A 124 14.95 0.85 7.59
C GLY A 124 13.77 0.33 8.42
N SER A 125 13.91 0.19 9.75
CA SER A 125 12.93 -0.49 10.61
C SER A 125 11.62 0.29 10.79
N PHE A 126 11.67 1.62 10.89
CA PHE A 126 10.46 2.45 11.01
C PHE A 126 9.70 2.52 9.69
N HIS A 127 10.44 2.73 8.60
CA HIS A 127 9.87 2.71 7.27
C HIS A 127 9.23 1.36 6.98
N SER A 128 9.93 0.24 7.29
CA SER A 128 9.41 -1.11 7.13
C SER A 128 8.16 -1.42 7.93
N ALA A 129 8.10 -0.96 9.18
CA ALA A 129 6.88 -1.03 9.98
C ALA A 129 5.71 -0.27 9.32
N SER A 130 5.96 0.94 8.82
CA SER A 130 4.90 1.76 8.19
C SER A 130 4.30 1.09 6.94
N VAL A 131 5.13 0.48 6.10
CA VAL A 131 4.63 -0.27 4.93
C VAL A 131 3.91 -1.54 5.34
N LEU A 132 4.44 -2.27 6.31
CA LEU A 132 3.76 -3.45 6.84
C LEU A 132 2.37 -3.08 7.36
N ALA A 133 2.23 -1.93 8.03
CA ALA A 133 0.93 -1.44 8.49
C ALA A 133 -0.05 -1.20 7.34
N VAL A 134 0.38 -0.50 6.28
CA VAL A 134 -0.47 -0.23 5.09
C VAL A 134 -0.88 -1.53 4.41
N LEU A 135 0.05 -2.47 4.23
CA LEU A 135 -0.25 -3.79 3.67
C LEU A 135 -1.30 -4.50 4.52
N LEU A 136 -1.07 -4.60 5.84
CA LEU A 136 -1.99 -5.28 6.75
C LEU A 136 -3.38 -4.65 6.76
N ILE A 137 -3.50 -3.32 6.70
CA ILE A 137 -4.79 -2.63 6.57
C ILE A 137 -5.48 -3.09 5.28
N VAL A 138 -4.82 -2.97 4.13
CA VAL A 138 -5.41 -3.35 2.84
C VAL A 138 -5.83 -4.82 2.80
N PHE A 139 -4.93 -5.73 3.18
CA PHE A 139 -5.20 -7.17 3.16
C PHE A 139 -6.32 -7.55 4.12
N SER A 140 -6.33 -7.02 5.35
CA SER A 140 -7.37 -7.33 6.33
C SER A 140 -8.73 -6.73 5.95
N SER A 141 -8.77 -5.53 5.38
CA SER A 141 -10.03 -4.92 4.90
C SER A 141 -10.65 -5.70 3.72
N VAL A 142 -9.84 -6.22 2.80
CA VAL A 142 -10.37 -7.09 1.73
C VAL A 142 -10.81 -8.43 2.29
N ALA A 143 -9.99 -9.06 3.15
CA ALA A 143 -10.30 -10.37 3.71
C ALA A 143 -11.56 -10.35 4.59
N ILE A 144 -11.75 -9.32 5.41
CA ILE A 144 -12.89 -9.22 6.32
C ILE A 144 -14.21 -9.14 5.57
N LEU A 145 -14.26 -8.42 4.44
CA LEU A 145 -15.45 -8.31 3.59
C LEU A 145 -15.86 -9.64 2.92
N GLN A 146 -14.94 -10.59 2.82
CA GLN A 146 -15.21 -11.91 2.25
C GLN A 146 -15.78 -12.89 3.26
N VAL A 147 -15.40 -12.75 4.54
CA VAL A 147 -15.74 -13.72 5.58
C VAL A 147 -16.88 -13.25 6.48
N GLU A 148 -17.09 -11.94 6.61
CA GLU A 148 -18.15 -11.36 7.45
C GLU A 148 -19.52 -11.37 6.76
N THR A 149 -20.02 -12.57 6.46
CA THR A 149 -21.32 -12.77 5.78
C THR A 149 -22.47 -13.08 6.74
N ALA A 150 -22.22 -13.07 8.06
CA ALA A 150 -23.23 -13.39 9.06
C ALA A 150 -24.32 -12.28 9.14
N PRO A 151 -25.60 -12.61 9.38
CA PRO A 151 -26.68 -11.63 9.42
C PRO A 151 -26.52 -10.52 10.47
N ASN A 152 -25.77 -10.79 11.54
CA ASN A 152 -25.48 -9.86 12.62
C ASN A 152 -24.13 -9.13 12.44
N SER A 153 -23.49 -9.24 11.28
CA SER A 153 -22.23 -8.53 11.03
C SER A 153 -22.46 -7.02 10.87
N ASN A 154 -21.56 -6.24 11.46
CA ASN A 154 -21.58 -4.78 11.42
C ASN A 154 -20.55 -4.19 10.43
N ILE A 155 -19.71 -5.02 9.80
CA ILE A 155 -18.77 -4.63 8.75
C ILE A 155 -19.42 -4.98 7.41
N GLN A 156 -20.04 -3.99 6.77
CA GLN A 156 -20.86 -4.24 5.58
C GLN A 156 -20.31 -3.56 4.33
N THR A 157 -19.57 -2.46 4.49
CA THR A 157 -19.08 -1.64 3.38
C THR A 157 -17.56 -1.61 3.30
N ALA A 158 -17.03 -1.26 2.14
CA ALA A 158 -15.60 -1.03 1.94
C ALA A 158 -15.02 -0.05 2.98
N GLU A 159 -15.77 1.01 3.26
CA GLU A 159 -15.42 2.06 4.19
C GLU A 159 -15.39 1.54 5.65
N ASP A 160 -16.37 0.71 6.04
CA ASP A 160 -16.38 0.05 7.36
C ASP A 160 -15.15 -0.84 7.56
N ALA A 161 -14.78 -1.59 6.54
CA ALA A 161 -13.67 -2.54 6.60
C ALA A 161 -12.31 -1.83 6.74
N VAL A 162 -12.12 -0.70 6.04
CA VAL A 162 -10.91 0.14 6.18
C VAL A 162 -10.88 0.82 7.53
N TRP A 163 -12.01 1.38 7.97
CA TRP A 163 -12.14 2.01 9.29
C TRP A 163 -11.80 1.02 10.41
N TRP A 164 -12.42 -0.16 10.40
CA TRP A 164 -12.16 -1.22 11.36
C TRP A 164 -10.69 -1.63 11.38
N ALA A 165 -10.10 -1.88 10.22
CA ALA A 165 -8.71 -2.31 10.13
C ALA A 165 -7.76 -1.25 10.70
N PHE A 166 -8.01 0.02 10.39
CA PHE A 166 -7.21 1.15 10.89
C PHE A 166 -7.33 1.28 12.42
N VAL A 167 -8.54 1.34 12.96
CA VAL A 167 -8.79 1.47 14.41
C VAL A 167 -8.22 0.28 15.19
N THR A 168 -8.24 -0.92 14.60
CA THR A 168 -7.74 -2.15 15.22
C THR A 168 -6.22 -2.18 15.21
N ILE A 169 -5.57 -1.91 14.08
CA ILE A 169 -4.10 -1.98 13.99
C ILE A 169 -3.41 -0.87 14.80
N THR A 170 -4.07 0.29 14.96
CA THR A 170 -3.59 1.37 15.85
C THR A 170 -3.93 1.13 17.31
N THR A 171 -4.53 -0.02 17.66
CA THR A 171 -4.93 -0.40 19.02
C THR A 171 -5.91 0.55 19.70
N VAL A 172 -6.66 1.36 18.93
CA VAL A 172 -7.65 2.31 19.47
C VAL A 172 -8.91 1.57 19.91
N GLY A 173 -9.44 0.70 19.03
CA GLY A 173 -10.51 -0.23 19.38
C GLY A 173 -11.82 0.42 19.86
N TYR A 174 -12.42 1.33 19.08
CA TYR A 174 -13.71 1.96 19.42
C TYR A 174 -14.85 0.95 19.68
N GLY A 175 -14.80 -0.23 19.04
CA GLY A 175 -15.78 -1.30 19.22
C GLY A 175 -17.10 -1.08 18.48
N ASP A 176 -17.18 -0.06 17.62
CA ASP A 176 -18.29 0.26 16.74
C ASP A 176 -18.38 -0.72 15.54
N LYS A 177 -17.22 -1.21 15.07
CA LYS A 177 -17.09 -2.23 14.04
C LYS A 177 -16.21 -3.37 14.56
N TYR A 178 -16.64 -4.62 14.37
CA TYR A 178 -15.89 -5.80 14.80
C TYR A 178 -16.40 -7.08 14.11
N PRO A 179 -15.52 -8.06 13.86
CA PRO A 179 -15.92 -9.31 13.25
C PRO A 179 -16.71 -10.20 14.21
N VAL A 180 -17.80 -10.77 13.70
CA VAL A 180 -18.66 -11.71 14.44
C VAL A 180 -18.40 -13.16 14.02
N THR A 181 -17.85 -13.38 12.83
CA THR A 181 -17.56 -14.73 12.31
C THR A 181 -16.27 -15.30 12.87
N THR A 182 -16.15 -16.62 12.90
CA THR A 182 -14.93 -17.31 13.35
C THR A 182 -13.72 -16.93 12.50
N GLU A 183 -13.88 -16.93 11.18
CA GLU A 183 -12.82 -16.57 10.23
C GLU A 183 -12.42 -15.10 10.38
N GLY A 184 -13.40 -14.20 10.51
CA GLY A 184 -13.15 -12.78 10.76
C GLY A 184 -12.39 -12.53 12.06
N ARG A 185 -12.71 -13.29 13.13
CA ARG A 185 -11.97 -13.22 14.40
C ARG A 185 -10.54 -13.72 14.28
N VAL A 186 -10.28 -14.74 13.47
CA VAL A 186 -8.91 -15.20 13.19
C VAL A 186 -8.11 -14.11 12.49
N ILE A 187 -8.68 -13.45 11.48
CA ILE A 187 -8.06 -12.30 10.79
C ILE A 187 -7.78 -11.17 11.78
N ALA A 188 -8.74 -10.86 12.65
CA ALA A 188 -8.60 -9.84 13.68
C ALA A 188 -7.45 -10.14 14.65
N LEU A 189 -7.28 -11.39 15.06
CA LEU A 189 -6.18 -11.79 15.95
C LEU A 189 -4.81 -11.48 15.32
N PHE A 190 -4.61 -11.84 14.06
CA PHE A 190 -3.36 -11.52 13.35
C PHE A 190 -3.14 -10.02 13.21
N LEU A 191 -4.20 -9.26 12.93
CA LEU A 191 -4.13 -7.81 12.81
C LEU A 191 -3.77 -7.15 14.14
N MET A 192 -4.39 -7.57 15.25
CA MET A 192 -4.11 -7.05 16.59
C MET A 192 -2.68 -7.35 17.05
N VAL A 193 -2.21 -8.59 16.89
CA VAL A 193 -0.83 -8.98 17.24
C VAL A 193 0.18 -8.14 16.44
N SER A 194 -0.09 -7.95 15.15
CA SER A 194 0.76 -7.13 14.30
C SER A 194 0.73 -5.65 14.72
N GLY A 195 -0.43 -5.12 15.07
CA GLY A 195 -0.61 -3.75 15.56
C GLY A 195 0.21 -3.43 16.80
N VAL A 196 0.23 -4.34 17.78
CA VAL A 196 1.06 -4.20 18.99
C VAL A 196 2.56 -4.14 18.63
N GLY A 197 3.03 -5.01 17.74
CA GLY A 197 4.42 -5.00 17.27
C GLY A 197 4.81 -3.72 16.53
N LEU A 198 3.90 -3.20 15.71
CA LEU A 198 4.08 -1.92 15.00
C LEU A 198 4.17 -0.74 15.96
N PHE A 199 3.28 -0.68 16.97
CA PHE A 199 3.30 0.38 17.96
C PHE A 199 4.57 0.35 18.82
N GLY A 200 5.06 -0.85 19.15
CA GLY A 200 6.35 -1.06 19.80
C GLY A 200 7.52 -0.52 18.96
N THR A 201 7.49 -0.77 17.65
CA THR A 201 8.51 -0.27 16.71
C THR A 201 8.48 1.26 16.60
N PHE A 202 7.29 1.87 16.55
CA PHE A 202 7.12 3.31 16.56
C PHE A 202 7.72 3.94 17.83
N THR A 203 7.38 3.38 19.00
CA THR A 203 7.89 3.86 20.30
C THR A 203 9.42 3.74 20.38
N ALA A 204 9.97 2.59 19.95
CA ALA A 204 11.41 2.36 19.93
C ALA A 204 12.14 3.33 18.99
N TYR A 205 11.55 3.63 17.83
CA TYR A 205 12.08 4.61 16.89
C TYR A 205 12.20 6.01 17.53
N ILE A 206 11.13 6.50 18.15
CA ILE A 206 11.16 7.79 18.84
C ILE A 206 12.22 7.80 19.94
N ALA A 207 12.28 6.76 20.78
CA ALA A 207 13.30 6.64 21.83
C ALA A 207 14.73 6.69 21.26
N SER A 208 14.97 6.03 20.12
CA SER A 208 16.28 6.01 19.47
C SER A 208 16.75 7.39 18.99
N ILE A 209 15.82 8.28 18.59
CA ILE A 209 16.14 9.66 18.21
C ILE A 209 16.69 10.41 19.42
N PHE A 210 15.98 10.35 20.55
CA PHE A 210 16.40 11.03 21.78
C PHE A 210 17.74 10.51 22.33
N VAL A 211 17.97 9.19 22.27
CA VAL A 211 19.25 8.59 22.71
C VAL A 211 20.39 9.03 21.80
N SER A 212 20.15 9.12 20.49
CA SER A 212 21.17 9.54 19.52
C SER A 212 21.58 11.01 19.69
N ASP A 213 20.62 11.89 20.00
CA ASP A 213 20.89 13.31 20.23
C ASP A 213 21.69 13.53 21.53
N ASN A 214 21.37 12.78 22.59
CA ASN A 214 22.13 12.84 23.85
C ASN A 214 23.57 12.36 23.71
N GLN A 215 23.84 11.37 22.83
CA GLN A 215 25.21 10.91 22.57
C GLN A 215 26.03 11.92 21.77
N LYS A 216 25.42 12.62 20.81
CA LYS A 216 26.09 13.69 20.05
C LYS A 216 26.46 14.88 20.93
N ASN A 217 25.59 15.30 21.85
CA ASN A 217 25.89 16.41 22.76
C ASN A 217 27.05 16.08 23.72
N LYS A 218 27.11 14.84 24.24
CA LYS A 218 28.21 14.38 25.11
C LYS A 218 29.57 14.21 24.42
N SER A 219 29.60 14.16 23.09
CA SER A 219 30.85 14.04 22.31
C SER A 219 31.31 15.38 21.73
N ALA A 220 30.53 16.45 21.93
CA ALA A 220 30.88 17.82 21.57
C ALA A 220 31.37 18.67 22.77
N GLU A 221 31.22 18.15 24.01
CA GLU A 221 31.86 18.65 25.24
C GLU A 221 33.19 17.94 25.49
#